data_AF-A0A850Q556-F1
#
_entry.id   AF-A0A850Q556-F1
#
_cell.length_a   1.000
_cell.length_b   1.000
_cell.length_c   1.000
_cell.angle_alpha   90.00
_cell.angle_beta   90.00
_cell.angle_gamma   90.00
#
_symmetry.space_group_name_H-M   'P 1'
#
loop_
_entity.id
_entity.type
_entity.pdbx_description
1 polymer ?
#
loop_
_entity_poly.entity_id
_entity_poly.type
_entity_poly.pdbx_seq_one_letter_code
_entity_poly.pdbx_strand_id
1 'polypeptide(L)'
;MKNAMTSAKTIEPIQCHLWQKSPLSKAELDPGGTFEILQEFRDDSHEMRRLLKFRECGQLYFYKFHEDIAWGEGDDQAYRTYIPIGYLDEASELAARSAWDILKYYPKLQWDSPAIRNKPEIYWIGK
;
A
#
# COMPACT_ATOMS: atom_id res chain seq x y z
N MET A 1 20.84 -13.64 25.89
CA MET A 1 20.55 -13.06 24.56
C MET A 1 19.07 -12.73 24.52
N LYS A 2 18.70 -11.44 24.46
CA LYS A 2 17.28 -11.02 24.40
C LYS A 2 16.87 -10.99 22.93
N ASN A 3 15.98 -11.89 22.52
CA ASN A 3 15.31 -11.84 21.23
C ASN A 3 14.47 -10.56 21.18
N ALA A 4 14.93 -9.57 20.42
CA ALA A 4 14.10 -8.43 20.06
C ALA A 4 13.09 -8.90 19.00
N MET A 5 11.93 -9.38 19.46
CA MET A 5 10.77 -9.47 18.58
C MET A 5 10.45 -8.07 18.11
N THR A 6 10.58 -7.82 16.81
CA THR A 6 10.31 -6.53 16.19
C THR A 6 8.82 -6.26 16.36
N SER A 7 8.46 -5.35 17.28
CA SER A 7 7.08 -5.01 17.57
C SER A 7 6.41 -4.49 16.30
N ALA A 8 5.29 -5.09 15.90
CA ALA A 8 4.45 -4.55 14.82
C ALA A 8 4.04 -3.10 15.22
N LYS A 9 4.24 -2.14 14.32
CA LYS A 9 3.79 -0.75 14.54
C LYS A 9 2.35 -0.67 14.04
N THR A 10 1.41 -0.64 14.98
CA THR A 10 -0.02 -0.49 14.73
C THR A 10 -0.37 0.97 14.49
N ILE A 11 -1.13 1.23 13.43
CA ILE A 11 -1.77 2.53 13.18
C ILE A 11 -3.28 2.31 13.32
N GLU A 12 -3.98 3.19 14.04
CA GLU A 12 -5.44 3.15 14.14
C GLU A 12 -6.04 3.85 12.90
N PRO A 13 -6.60 3.10 11.93
CA PRO A 13 -7.28 3.73 10.80
C PRO A 13 -8.56 4.40 11.27
N ILE A 14 -9.02 5.41 10.53
CA ILE A 14 -10.31 6.12 10.71
C ILE A 14 -11.52 5.18 10.46
N GLN A 15 -11.33 3.85 10.43
CA GLN A 15 -12.36 2.83 10.18
C GLN A 15 -13.24 3.15 8.96
N CYS A 16 -12.62 3.71 7.92
CA CYS A 16 -13.24 4.13 6.67
C CYS A 16 -13.96 2.99 5.91
N HIS A 17 -14.74 3.30 4.87
CA HIS A 17 -15.44 2.31 4.03
C HIS A 17 -14.53 1.17 3.56
N LEU A 18 -13.29 1.48 3.15
CA LEU A 18 -12.28 0.46 2.77
C LEU A 18 -11.94 -0.49 3.91
N TRP A 19 -11.95 -0.01 5.15
CA TRP A 19 -11.76 -0.86 6.33
C TRP A 19 -12.91 -1.83 6.49
N GLN A 20 -14.16 -1.38 6.38
CA GLN A 20 -15.34 -2.20 6.68
C GLN A 20 -15.70 -3.18 5.55
N LYS A 21 -15.39 -2.83 4.30
CA LYS A 21 -15.83 -3.57 3.12
C LYS A 21 -14.95 -4.77 2.81
N SER A 22 -15.61 -5.89 2.47
CA SER A 22 -15.01 -7.07 1.86
C SER A 22 -16.07 -7.79 1.02
N PRO A 23 -15.81 -8.11 -0.27
CA PRO A 23 -14.58 -7.86 -1.01
C PRO A 23 -14.47 -6.40 -1.48
N LEU A 24 -13.23 -5.93 -1.68
CA LEU A 24 -12.93 -4.66 -2.33
C LEU A 24 -12.68 -4.86 -3.82
N SER A 25 -13.08 -3.90 -4.64
CA SER A 25 -12.85 -3.92 -6.09
C SER A 25 -11.64 -3.07 -6.51
N LYS A 26 -11.10 -3.35 -7.70
CA LYS A 26 -9.99 -2.56 -8.29
C LYS A 26 -10.33 -1.09 -8.47
N ALA A 27 -11.56 -0.79 -8.88
CA ALA A 27 -12.02 0.57 -9.12
C ALA A 27 -11.99 1.41 -7.84
N GLU A 28 -12.23 0.79 -6.68
CA GLU A 28 -12.16 1.47 -5.39
C GLU A 28 -10.73 1.78 -4.96
N LEU A 29 -9.74 1.05 -5.51
CA LEU A 29 -8.32 1.24 -5.21
C LEU A 29 -7.53 1.97 -6.29
N ASP A 30 -8.20 2.48 -7.33
CA ASP A 30 -7.55 3.25 -8.38
C ASP A 30 -6.89 4.52 -7.81
N PRO A 31 -5.54 4.60 -7.77
CA PRO A 31 -4.83 5.76 -7.23
C PRO A 31 -5.10 7.05 -8.01
N GLY A 32 -5.50 6.96 -9.29
CA GLY A 32 -5.76 8.12 -10.15
C GLY A 32 -7.19 8.67 -10.05
N GLY A 33 -8.14 7.86 -9.58
CA GLY A 33 -9.55 8.24 -9.47
C GLY A 33 -9.99 8.47 -8.02
N THR A 34 -9.90 7.41 -7.21
CA THR A 34 -10.52 7.35 -5.87
C THR A 34 -9.69 8.06 -4.80
N PHE A 35 -8.41 8.27 -5.08
CA PHE A 35 -7.49 8.98 -4.21
C PHE A 35 -7.13 10.36 -4.76
N GLU A 36 -6.81 11.25 -3.84
CA GLU A 36 -6.06 12.47 -4.08
C GLU A 36 -4.60 12.19 -3.76
N ILE A 37 -3.70 12.44 -4.72
CA ILE A 37 -2.25 12.37 -4.48
C ILE A 37 -1.84 13.67 -3.81
N LEU A 38 -1.44 13.60 -2.55
CA LEU A 38 -0.99 14.78 -1.79
C LEU A 38 0.51 15.03 -1.95
N GLN A 39 1.30 13.96 -2.10
CA GLN A 39 2.75 14.06 -2.25
C GLN A 39 3.32 12.83 -2.95
N GLU A 40 4.34 13.04 -3.77
CA GLU A 40 5.13 11.98 -4.39
C GLU A 40 6.53 11.95 -3.74
N PHE A 41 6.96 10.77 -3.30
CA PHE A 41 8.28 10.56 -2.73
C PHE A 41 9.22 9.86 -3.70
N ARG A 42 8.66 9.01 -4.57
CA ARG A 42 9.38 8.29 -5.63
C ARG A 42 8.41 7.98 -6.77
N ASP A 43 8.87 8.21 -7.99
CA ASP A 43 8.15 7.92 -9.22
C ASP A 43 9.12 7.32 -10.24
N ASP A 44 9.28 6.00 -10.16
CA ASP A 44 10.05 5.17 -11.10
C ASP A 44 9.09 4.20 -11.79
N SER A 45 9.40 3.80 -13.02
CA SER A 45 8.55 2.90 -13.82
C SER A 45 8.18 1.62 -13.09
N HIS A 46 9.02 1.12 -12.18
CA HIS A 46 8.79 -0.13 -11.44
C HIS A 46 8.66 0.07 -9.93
N GLU A 47 8.82 1.28 -9.42
CA GLU A 47 8.65 1.59 -8.00
C GLU A 47 8.09 2.99 -7.78
N MET A 48 6.91 3.07 -7.16
CA MET A 48 6.31 4.35 -6.77
C MET A 48 6.08 4.40 -5.26
N ARG A 49 6.25 5.59 -4.67
CA ARG A 49 5.90 5.87 -3.28
C ARG A 49 5.16 7.20 -3.20
N ARG A 50 3.95 7.21 -2.65
CA ARG A 50 3.09 8.40 -2.60
C ARG A 50 2.37 8.51 -1.25
N LEU A 51 2.06 9.74 -0.87
CA LEU A 51 1.04 10.03 0.13
C LEU A 51 -0.28 10.24 -0.60
N LEU A 52 -1.26 9.41 -0.25
CA LEU A 52 -2.61 9.47 -0.78
C LEU A 52 -3.60 9.89 0.30
N LYS A 53 -4.65 10.57 -0.11
CA LYS A 53 -5.85 10.81 0.69
C LYS A 53 -7.04 10.18 -0.01
N PHE A 54 -7.74 9.29 0.67
CA PHE A 54 -8.96 8.71 0.14
C PHE A 54 -10.07 9.76 0.11
N ARG A 55 -10.65 10.01 -1.06
CA ARG A 55 -11.55 11.16 -1.26
C ARG A 55 -12.82 11.09 -0.42
N GLU A 56 -13.35 9.88 -0.21
CA GLU A 56 -14.66 9.70 0.43
C GLU A 56 -14.64 10.00 1.94
N CYS A 57 -13.59 9.59 2.66
CA CYS A 57 -13.52 9.68 4.12
C CYS A 57 -12.32 10.48 4.64
N GLY A 58 -11.41 10.91 3.77
CA GLY A 58 -10.22 11.67 4.13
C GLY A 58 -9.08 10.86 4.76
N GLN A 59 -9.21 9.54 4.89
CA GLN A 59 -8.14 8.67 5.41
C GLN A 59 -6.87 8.85 4.57
N LEU A 60 -5.76 9.06 5.25
CA LEU A 60 -4.44 9.13 4.65
C LEU A 60 -3.86 7.72 4.49
N TYR A 61 -3.18 7.50 3.38
CA TYR A 61 -2.47 6.26 3.10
C TYR A 61 -1.07 6.57 2.59
N PHE A 62 -0.08 5.86 3.13
CA PHE A 62 1.17 5.66 2.42
C PHE A 62 0.97 4.57 1.36
N TYR A 63 1.20 4.93 0.11
CA TYR A 63 1.09 4.03 -1.04
C TYR A 63 2.46 3.63 -1.53
N LYS A 64 2.64 2.32 -1.74
CA LYS A 64 3.81 1.74 -2.43
C LYS A 64 3.34 0.90 -3.60
N PHE A 65 3.91 1.15 -4.76
CA PHE A 65 3.90 0.25 -5.92
C PHE A 65 5.27 -0.40 -6.07
N HIS A 66 5.27 -1.67 -6.46
CA HIS A 66 6.47 -2.40 -6.87
C HIS A 66 6.11 -3.37 -7.98
N GLU A 67 6.96 -3.46 -8.99
CA GLU A 67 6.85 -4.41 -10.09
C GLU A 67 8.15 -5.21 -10.20
N ASP A 68 8.02 -6.54 -10.29
CA ASP A 68 9.13 -7.44 -10.54
C ASP A 68 9.38 -7.53 -12.05
N ILE A 69 10.47 -6.91 -12.51
CA ILE A 69 10.84 -6.90 -13.93
C ILE A 69 11.26 -8.30 -14.38
N ALA A 70 10.39 -8.98 -15.13
CA ALA A 70 10.76 -10.14 -15.90
C ALA A 70 11.08 -9.67 -17.32
N TRP A 71 12.35 -9.79 -17.73
CA TRP A 71 12.83 -9.42 -19.08
C TRP A 71 12.30 -10.32 -20.22
N GLY A 72 11.09 -10.90 -20.06
CA GLY A 72 10.38 -11.79 -20.99
C GLY A 72 9.06 -11.20 -21.51
N GLU A 73 8.08 -12.07 -21.80
CA GLU A 73 6.76 -11.68 -22.38
C GLU A 73 5.86 -10.94 -21.37
N GLY A 74 6.09 -9.64 -21.18
CA GLY A 74 5.06 -8.59 -21.05
C GLY A 74 4.03 -8.59 -19.90
N ASP A 75 4.09 -9.47 -18.92
CA ASP A 75 3.15 -9.52 -17.78
C ASP A 75 3.91 -9.65 -16.45
N ASP A 76 4.49 -8.54 -15.99
CA ASP A 76 5.25 -8.50 -14.74
C ASP A 76 4.35 -8.59 -13.50
N GLN A 77 4.88 -9.24 -12.46
CA GLN A 77 4.18 -9.32 -11.19
C GLN A 77 4.25 -7.97 -10.48
N ALA A 78 3.11 -7.43 -10.09
CA ALA A 78 3.02 -6.13 -9.45
C ALA A 78 2.29 -6.18 -8.11
N TYR A 79 2.72 -5.34 -7.19
CA TYR A 79 2.19 -5.27 -5.83
C TYR A 79 1.89 -3.81 -5.51
N ARG A 80 0.70 -3.58 -4.95
CA ARG A 80 0.28 -2.30 -4.40
C ARG A 80 -0.02 -2.48 -2.92
N THR A 81 0.59 -1.65 -2.10
CA THR A 81 0.39 -1.65 -0.65
C THR A 81 -0.11 -0.28 -0.21
N TYR A 82 -1.19 -0.26 0.55
CA TYR A 82 -1.77 0.93 1.15
C TYR A 82 -1.73 0.78 2.67
N ILE A 83 -0.89 1.58 3.32
CA ILE A 83 -0.75 1.60 4.79
C ILE A 83 -1.52 2.82 5.29
N PRO A 84 -2.59 2.66 6.08
CA PRO A 84 -3.28 3.80 6.68
C PRO A 84 -2.32 4.51 7.63
N ILE A 85 -2.27 5.84 7.56
CA ILE A 85 -1.45 6.69 8.43
C ILE A 85 -2.32 7.74 9.11
N GLY A 86 -1.92 8.20 10.30
CA GLY A 86 -2.65 9.23 11.05
C GLY A 86 -2.25 10.65 10.64
N TYR A 87 -1.00 10.85 10.22
CA TYR A 87 -0.43 12.18 10.02
C TYR A 87 0.47 12.24 8.78
N LEU A 88 0.64 13.44 8.21
CA LEU A 88 1.43 13.67 7.00
C LEU A 88 2.90 13.25 7.17
N ASP A 89 3.50 13.53 8.32
CA ASP A 89 4.92 13.25 8.59
C ASP A 89 5.25 11.75 8.58
N GLU A 90 4.29 10.90 8.95
CA GLU A 90 4.47 9.44 8.92
C GLU A 90 4.73 8.92 7.50
N ALA A 91 4.20 9.60 6.48
CA ALA A 91 4.44 9.26 5.08
C ALA A 91 5.90 9.48 4.69
N SER A 92 6.51 10.58 5.15
CA SER A 92 7.92 10.90 4.92
C SER A 92 8.83 9.91 5.65
N GLU A 93 8.49 9.53 6.88
CA GLU A 93 9.21 8.49 7.62
C GLU A 93 9.18 7.13 6.91
N LEU A 94 8.01 6.73 6.40
CA LEU A 94 7.83 5.50 5.63
C LEU A 94 8.58 5.56 4.30
N ALA A 95 8.56 6.71 3.62
CA ALA A 95 9.26 6.91 2.37
C ALA A 95 10.78 6.72 2.48
N ALA A 96 11.37 7.05 3.64
CA ALA A 96 12.79 6.88 3.91
C ALA A 96 13.20 5.44 4.28
N ARG A 97 12.25 4.52 4.48
CA ARG A 97 12.52 3.13 4.90
C ARG A 97 12.89 2.24 3.71
N SER A 98 13.54 1.12 4.01
CA SER A 98 13.73 0.05 3.04
C SER A 98 12.40 -0.57 2.65
N ALA A 99 12.29 -1.14 1.44
CA ALA A 99 11.10 -1.86 1.02
C ALA A 99 10.73 -2.99 2.00
N TRP A 100 11.73 -3.69 2.54
CA TRP A 100 11.56 -4.75 3.53
C TRP A 100 10.98 -4.27 4.86
N ASP A 101 11.39 -3.10 5.33
CA ASP A 101 10.87 -2.55 6.58
C ASP A 101 9.43 -2.07 6.44
N ILE A 102 9.06 -1.51 5.28
CA ILE A 102 7.68 -1.11 4.98
C ILE A 102 6.71 -2.30 5.05
N LEU A 103 7.15 -3.50 4.65
CA LEU A 103 6.31 -4.71 4.72
C LEU A 103 5.94 -5.12 6.15
N LYS A 104 6.65 -4.63 7.17
CA LYS A 104 6.38 -4.94 8.60
C LYS A 104 5.28 -4.09 9.23
N TYR A 105 4.70 -3.15 8.50
CA TYR A 105 3.64 -2.28 8.99
C TYR A 105 2.26 -2.94 8.82
N TYR A 106 1.42 -2.75 9.85
CA TYR A 106 0.06 -3.28 9.92
C TYR A 106 -0.86 -2.26 10.63
N PRO A 107 -2.16 -2.24 10.31
CA PRO A 107 -2.77 -2.99 9.21
C PRO A 107 -2.33 -2.44 7.85
N LYS A 108 -2.45 -3.24 6.79
CA LYS A 108 -2.26 -2.76 5.42
C LYS A 108 -3.25 -3.42 4.48
N LEU A 109 -3.67 -2.67 3.46
CA LEU A 109 -4.42 -3.19 2.35
C LEU A 109 -3.45 -3.56 1.24
N GLN A 110 -3.51 -4.82 0.83
CA GLN A 110 -2.65 -5.41 -0.17
C GLN A 110 -3.45 -5.65 -1.45
N TRP A 111 -2.88 -5.27 -2.59
CA TRP A 111 -3.37 -5.63 -3.92
C TRP A 111 -2.23 -6.28 -4.68
N ASP A 112 -2.34 -7.61 -4.83
CA ASP A 112 -1.39 -8.44 -5.57
C ASP A 112 -1.91 -8.68 -6.99
N SER A 113 -1.11 -8.29 -7.97
CA SER A 113 -1.30 -8.58 -9.39
C SER A 113 -0.23 -9.60 -9.83
N PRO A 114 -0.49 -10.91 -9.67
CA PRO A 114 0.46 -11.95 -10.08
C PRO A 114 0.71 -11.93 -11.59
N ALA A 115 1.92 -12.29 -12.00
CA ALA A 115 2.23 -12.59 -13.39
C ALA A 115 1.37 -13.79 -13.87
N ILE A 116 0.88 -13.74 -15.11
CA ILE A 116 0.16 -14.81 -15.82
C ILE A 116 -1.18 -15.26 -15.17
N ARG A 117 -2.30 -15.05 -15.87
CA ARG A 117 -3.63 -15.72 -15.77
C ARG A 117 -4.30 -15.87 -14.40
N ASN A 118 -3.68 -15.42 -13.32
CA ASN A 118 -4.27 -15.42 -12.00
C ASN A 118 -5.03 -14.11 -11.77
N LYS A 119 -6.17 -14.21 -11.08
CA LYS A 119 -6.94 -13.03 -10.73
C LYS A 119 -6.17 -12.25 -9.67
N PRO A 120 -6.06 -10.92 -9.78
CA PRO A 120 -5.49 -10.14 -8.71
C PRO A 120 -6.36 -10.22 -7.47
N GLU A 121 -5.69 -10.21 -6.32
CA GLU A 121 -6.32 -10.34 -5.02
C GLU A 121 -6.17 -9.05 -4.25
N ILE A 122 -7.25 -8.63 -3.59
CA ILE A 122 -7.29 -7.43 -2.75
C ILE A 122 -7.76 -7.86 -1.37
N TYR A 123 -6.91 -7.65 -0.36
CA TYR A 123 -7.18 -8.13 0.99
C TYR A 123 -6.43 -7.32 2.06
N TRP A 124 -7.00 -7.29 3.25
CA TRP A 124 -6.34 -6.70 4.42
C TRP A 124 -5.39 -7.70 5.07
N ILE A 125 -4.24 -7.20 5.53
CA ILE A 125 -3.31 -7.97 6.35
C ILE A 125 -3.23 -7.29 7.73
N GLY A 126 -3.51 -8.06 8.78
CA GLY A 126 -3.47 -7.58 10.17
C GLY A 126 -4.63 -6.65 10.55
N LYS A 127 -5.77 -6.77 9.87
CA LYS A 127 -7.06 -6.15 10.26
C LYS A 127 -7.75 -6.99 11.33
#